data_AF-A0A7V8QER7-F1
#
_entry.id   AF-A0A7V8QER7-F1
#
_cell.length_a   1.000
_cell.length_b   1.000
_cell.length_c   1.000
_cell.angle_alpha   90.00
_cell.angle_beta   90.00
_cell.angle_gamma   90.00
#
_symmetry.space_group_name_H-M   'P 1'
#
loop_
_entity.id
_entity.type
_entity.pdbx_description
1 polymer ?
#
loop_
_entity_poly.entity_id
_entity_poly.type
_entity_poly.pdbx_seq_one_letter_code
_entity_poly.pdbx_strand_id
1 'polypeptide(L)'
;MANQQGIQNMALFCDFENIALGVRDANYAKFDIGRVLERLLLKGNIVVKKAYCDWDRYKTFKPDMHEASFEMIEIPHVRQSGKNSADIRMVVDALDLCYTKAHVDTFVIISGDSDFSPLVSKLRENNKVVIGVGVKSSTSDLLIANCDEFIFYDDLIRADEKKRKGRQRSGKKKTGEAAAGGTTKKDTEADKTQEALDEVLETVEALFAERGEEETMWGSMVKQALKRRKPGFNESYYGFSSFSRLLEEAKKRKLLELERDEKSGGYIIRGYNND
;
A
#
# COMPACT_ATOMS: atom_id res chain seq x y z
N MET A 1 18.37 -21.21 9.85
CA MET A 1 18.90 -20.36 8.77
C MET A 1 18.14 -19.05 8.83
N ALA A 2 18.84 -17.93 9.01
CA ALA A 2 18.20 -16.62 9.16
C ALA A 2 17.43 -16.31 7.86
N ASN A 3 16.12 -16.11 8.00
CA ASN A 3 15.23 -15.78 6.90
C ASN A 3 15.68 -14.41 6.35
N GLN A 4 16.52 -14.41 5.31
CA GLN A 4 16.63 -13.24 4.46
C GLN A 4 15.23 -13.07 3.86
N GLN A 5 14.42 -12.19 4.45
CA GLN A 5 13.17 -11.74 3.85
C GLN A 5 13.57 -11.07 2.52
N GLY A 6 13.65 -11.89 1.47
CA GLY A 6 13.81 -11.42 0.11
C GLY A 6 12.71 -10.42 -0.18
N ILE A 7 13.04 -9.43 -1.00
CA ILE A 7 12.06 -8.47 -1.51
C ILE A 7 10.94 -9.28 -2.18
N GLN A 8 9.74 -9.27 -1.62
CA GLN A 8 8.58 -9.91 -2.23
C GLN A 8 8.16 -9.10 -3.45
N ASN A 9 8.28 -9.67 -4.65
CA ASN A 9 7.79 -9.04 -5.86
C ASN A 9 6.34 -9.46 -6.11
N MET A 10 5.47 -8.46 -6.25
CA MET A 10 4.03 -8.61 -6.39
C MET A 10 3.59 -8.28 -7.81
N ALA A 11 2.67 -9.10 -8.33
CA ALA A 11 1.92 -8.81 -9.53
C ALA A 11 0.44 -8.58 -9.19
N LEU A 12 -0.10 -7.42 -9.59
CA LEU A 12 -1.47 -7.02 -9.34
C LEU A 12 -2.33 -7.27 -10.57
N PHE A 13 -3.42 -8.01 -10.37
CA PHE A 13 -4.45 -8.28 -11.36
C PHE A 13 -5.78 -7.76 -10.83
N CYS A 14 -6.30 -6.73 -11.49
CA CYS A 14 -7.49 -6.01 -11.04
C CYS A 14 -8.67 -6.27 -11.98
N ASP A 15 -9.68 -6.94 -11.45
CA ASP A 15 -11.01 -6.99 -12.05
C ASP A 15 -11.74 -5.71 -11.65
N PHE A 16 -11.60 -4.70 -12.52
CA PHE A 16 -12.05 -3.35 -12.18
C PHE A 16 -13.58 -3.27 -12.12
N GLU A 17 -14.29 -4.02 -12.97
CA GLU A 17 -15.74 -3.99 -12.99
C GLU A 17 -16.33 -4.54 -11.69
N ASN A 18 -15.81 -5.66 -11.19
CA ASN A 18 -16.27 -6.24 -9.93
C ASN A 18 -16.04 -5.29 -8.75
N ILE A 19 -14.86 -4.67 -8.68
CA ILE A 19 -14.55 -3.72 -7.61
C ILE A 19 -15.39 -2.44 -7.70
N ALA A 20 -15.54 -1.87 -8.90
CA ALA A 20 -16.34 -0.66 -9.09
C ALA A 20 -17.82 -0.89 -8.73
N LEU A 21 -18.37 -2.06 -9.08
CA LEU A 21 -19.71 -2.47 -8.66
C LEU A 21 -19.80 -2.65 -7.14
N GLY A 22 -18.85 -3.37 -6.53
CA GLY A 22 -18.81 -3.58 -5.08
C GLY A 22 -18.76 -2.27 -4.29
N VAL A 23 -17.94 -1.31 -4.72
CA VAL A 23 -17.82 0.02 -4.08
C VAL A 23 -19.11 0.82 -4.22
N ARG A 24 -19.74 0.78 -5.39
CA ARG A 24 -21.03 1.46 -5.63
C ARG A 24 -22.14 0.86 -4.78
N ASP A 25 -22.22 -0.46 -4.70
CA ASP A 25 -23.27 -1.16 -3.97
C ASP A 25 -23.10 -1.03 -2.45
N ALA A 26 -21.85 -0.91 -1.97
CA ALA A 26 -21.53 -0.57 -0.58
C ALA A 26 -21.72 0.93 -0.24
N ASN A 27 -22.15 1.74 -1.22
CA ASN A 27 -22.37 3.19 -1.08
C ASN A 27 -21.14 3.96 -0.58
N TYR A 28 -19.95 3.48 -0.95
CA TYR A 28 -18.71 4.21 -0.76
C TYR A 28 -18.56 5.30 -1.83
N ALA A 29 -17.64 6.23 -1.60
CA ALA A 29 -17.25 7.20 -2.62
C ALA A 29 -16.61 6.51 -3.84
N LYS A 30 -15.97 7.27 -4.72
CA LYS A 30 -15.21 6.73 -5.84
C LYS A 30 -14.13 5.75 -5.34
N PHE A 31 -14.01 4.59 -5.99
CA PHE A 31 -12.90 3.66 -5.75
C PHE A 31 -11.55 4.38 -5.96
N ASP A 32 -10.70 4.29 -4.95
CA ASP A 32 -9.37 4.89 -4.88
C ASP A 32 -8.32 3.77 -4.83
N ILE A 33 -7.73 3.47 -5.99
CA ILE A 33 -6.69 2.44 -6.14
C ILE A 33 -5.41 2.78 -5.35
N GLY A 34 -5.16 4.07 -5.08
CA GLY A 34 -4.00 4.54 -4.33
C GLY A 34 -3.94 3.90 -2.94
N ARG A 35 -5.10 3.72 -2.29
CA ARG A 35 -5.19 3.08 -0.95
C ARG A 35 -4.74 1.64 -0.96
N VAL A 36 -5.14 0.91 -2.00
CA VAL A 36 -4.73 -0.48 -2.20
C VAL A 36 -3.22 -0.54 -2.44
N LEU A 37 -2.69 0.35 -3.29
CA LEU A 37 -1.25 0.41 -3.56
C LEU A 37 -0.43 0.75 -2.32
N GLU A 38 -0.83 1.76 -1.54
CA GLU A 38 -0.13 2.13 -0.30
C GLU A 38 -0.05 0.97 0.68
N ARG A 39 -1.16 0.24 0.83
CA ARG A 39 -1.23 -0.94 1.69
C ARG A 39 -0.29 -2.05 1.23
N LEU A 40 -0.25 -2.32 -0.08
CA LEU A 40 0.58 -3.37 -0.68
C LEU A 40 2.07 -3.01 -0.66
N LEU A 41 2.43 -1.73 -0.87
CA LEU A 41 3.82 -1.26 -0.88
C LEU A 41 4.53 -1.40 0.49
N LEU A 42 3.78 -1.61 1.58
CA LEU A 42 4.35 -1.98 2.87
C LEU A 42 4.90 -3.42 2.85
N LYS A 43 4.23 -4.32 2.13
CA LYS A 43 4.54 -5.75 2.05
C LYS A 43 5.69 -6.05 1.08
N GLY A 44 5.60 -5.54 -0.14
CA GLY A 44 6.52 -5.91 -1.22
C GLY A 44 6.77 -4.81 -2.25
N ASN A 45 7.52 -5.14 -3.29
CA ASN A 45 7.66 -4.34 -4.50
C ASN A 45 6.59 -4.75 -5.50
N ILE A 46 5.97 -3.78 -6.17
CA ILE A 46 5.00 -4.07 -7.23
C ILE A 46 5.73 -4.01 -8.57
N VAL A 47 5.77 -5.14 -9.28
CA VAL A 47 6.48 -5.27 -10.57
C VAL A 47 5.55 -5.35 -11.77
N VAL A 48 4.30 -5.78 -11.57
CA VAL A 48 3.26 -5.85 -12.60
C VAL A 48 1.96 -5.27 -12.05
N LYS A 49 1.26 -4.48 -12.86
CA LYS A 49 -0.06 -3.91 -12.56
C LYS A 49 -0.92 -3.98 -13.81
N LYS A 50 -1.92 -4.86 -13.82
CA LYS A 50 -2.88 -5.00 -14.92
C LYS A 50 -4.30 -4.82 -14.42
N ALA A 51 -5.11 -4.08 -15.16
CA ALA A 51 -6.52 -3.87 -14.85
C ALA A 51 -7.40 -4.20 -16.06
N TYR A 52 -8.41 -5.02 -15.84
CA TYR A 52 -9.29 -5.59 -16.86
C TYR A 52 -10.66 -4.95 -16.73
N CYS A 53 -11.14 -4.32 -17.82
CA CYS A 53 -12.40 -3.58 -17.81
C CYS A 53 -12.87 -3.28 -19.23
N ASP A 54 -14.18 -3.09 -19.42
CA ASP A 54 -14.71 -2.27 -20.51
C ASP A 54 -14.48 -0.78 -20.16
N TRP A 55 -13.36 -0.22 -20.58
CA TRP A 55 -13.00 1.12 -20.15
C TRP A 55 -13.80 2.21 -20.88
N ASP A 56 -14.51 1.85 -21.94
CA ASP A 56 -15.50 2.75 -22.54
C ASP A 56 -16.68 3.01 -21.60
N ARG A 57 -17.04 2.04 -20.75
CA ARG A 57 -18.04 2.21 -19.69
C ARG A 57 -17.50 2.94 -18.46
N TYR A 58 -16.21 2.77 -18.15
CA TYR A 58 -15.57 3.31 -16.94
C TYR A 58 -14.56 4.44 -17.22
N LYS A 59 -14.84 5.29 -18.22
CA LYS A 59 -13.93 6.39 -18.66
C LYS A 59 -13.46 7.31 -17.54
N THR A 60 -14.31 7.56 -16.54
CA THR A 60 -14.00 8.45 -15.39
C THR A 60 -12.91 7.90 -14.47
N PHE A 61 -12.56 6.62 -14.58
CA PHE A 61 -11.53 5.96 -13.78
C PHE A 61 -10.22 5.76 -14.54
N LYS A 62 -10.20 5.96 -15.86
CA LYS A 62 -8.98 5.87 -16.68
C LYS A 62 -7.84 6.75 -16.16
N PRO A 63 -8.06 8.04 -15.81
CA PRO A 63 -6.97 8.90 -15.33
C PRO A 63 -6.31 8.35 -14.08
N ASP A 64 -7.09 8.03 -13.04
CA ASP A 64 -6.58 7.52 -11.76
C ASP A 64 -5.80 6.20 -11.94
N MET A 65 -6.29 5.30 -12.79
CA MET A 65 -5.63 4.02 -13.07
C MET A 65 -4.33 4.21 -13.87
N HIS A 66 -4.32 5.15 -14.82
CA HIS A 66 -3.14 5.51 -15.59
C HIS A 66 -2.07 6.19 -14.71
N GLU A 67 -2.46 7.11 -13.84
CA GLU A 67 -1.57 7.73 -12.85
C GLU A 67 -0.96 6.70 -11.91
N ALA A 68 -1.75 5.69 -11.52
CA ALA A 68 -1.30 4.54 -10.75
C ALA A 68 -0.40 3.56 -11.53
N SER A 69 -0.12 3.84 -12.81
CA SER A 69 0.71 3.05 -13.73
C SER A 69 0.17 1.63 -13.97
N PHE A 70 -1.15 1.46 -14.05
CA PHE A 70 -1.76 0.21 -14.49
C PHE A 70 -1.76 0.10 -16.02
N GLU A 71 -1.41 -1.08 -16.53
CA GLU A 71 -1.74 -1.47 -17.89
C GLU A 71 -3.25 -1.71 -17.98
N MET A 72 -3.93 -0.88 -18.76
CA MET A 72 -5.38 -0.95 -18.98
C MET A 72 -5.67 -1.95 -20.11
N ILE A 73 -6.17 -3.14 -19.74
CA ILE A 73 -6.59 -4.18 -20.67
C ILE A 73 -8.07 -3.94 -21.01
N GLU A 74 -8.33 -3.60 -22.26
CA GLU A 74 -9.69 -3.35 -22.78
C GLU A 74 -10.42 -4.67 -23.04
N ILE A 75 -11.59 -4.84 -22.43
CA ILE A 75 -12.48 -5.99 -22.61
C ILE A 75 -13.85 -5.48 -23.09
N PRO A 76 -14.05 -5.32 -24.41
CA PRO A 76 -15.28 -4.74 -24.93
C PRO A 76 -16.47 -5.70 -24.76
N HIS A 77 -17.59 -5.20 -24.22
CA HIS A 77 -18.84 -5.97 -24.14
C HIS A 77 -19.57 -6.02 -25.49
N VAL A 78 -19.06 -6.79 -26.45
CA VAL A 78 -19.63 -6.90 -27.81
C VAL A 78 -20.97 -7.68 -27.87
N ARG A 79 -21.29 -8.48 -26.85
CA ARG A 79 -22.59 -9.19 -26.66
C ARG A 79 -22.93 -9.29 -25.17
N GLN A 80 -24.18 -9.66 -24.84
CA GLN A 80 -24.69 -9.82 -23.46
C GLN A 80 -23.83 -10.73 -22.54
N SER A 81 -22.90 -11.52 -23.08
CA SER A 81 -22.03 -12.48 -22.37
C SER A 81 -20.59 -11.97 -22.10
N GLY A 82 -20.37 -10.64 -22.10
CA GLY A 82 -19.02 -10.06 -21.97
C GLY A 82 -18.32 -10.27 -20.62
N LYS A 83 -19.05 -10.55 -19.54
CA LYS A 83 -18.49 -10.67 -18.18
C LYS A 83 -17.37 -11.73 -18.07
N ASN A 84 -17.64 -12.95 -18.53
CA ASN A 84 -16.65 -14.04 -18.47
C ASN A 84 -15.37 -13.76 -19.29
N SER A 85 -15.39 -12.80 -20.22
CA SER A 85 -14.22 -12.51 -21.06
C SER A 85 -13.10 -11.84 -20.25
N ALA A 86 -13.46 -10.96 -19.30
CA ALA A 86 -12.49 -10.30 -18.44
C ALA A 86 -11.83 -11.33 -17.52
N ASP A 87 -12.64 -12.16 -16.86
CA ASP A 87 -12.18 -13.18 -15.91
C ASP A 87 -11.23 -14.18 -16.59
N ILE A 88 -11.64 -14.74 -17.73
CA ILE A 88 -10.82 -15.68 -18.50
C ILE A 88 -9.51 -15.02 -18.91
N ARG A 89 -9.55 -13.79 -19.42
CA ARG A 89 -8.33 -13.09 -19.85
C ARG A 89 -7.39 -12.83 -18.69
N MET A 90 -7.92 -12.41 -17.54
CA MET A 90 -7.13 -12.19 -16.32
C MET A 90 -6.48 -13.49 -15.82
N VAL A 91 -7.22 -14.60 -15.81
CA VAL A 91 -6.69 -15.92 -15.42
C VAL A 91 -5.55 -16.36 -16.34
N VAL A 92 -5.72 -16.21 -17.66
CA VAL A 92 -4.69 -16.58 -18.65
C VAL A 92 -3.43 -15.76 -18.44
N ASP A 93 -3.54 -14.43 -18.33
CA ASP A 93 -2.41 -13.54 -18.13
C ASP A 93 -1.69 -13.81 -16.79
N ALA A 94 -2.43 -14.11 -15.72
CA ALA A 94 -1.85 -14.41 -14.41
C ALA A 94 -1.06 -15.72 -14.39
N LEU A 95 -1.61 -16.78 -15.02
CA LEU A 95 -0.92 -18.06 -15.14
C LEU A 95 0.30 -17.96 -16.06
N ASP A 96 0.21 -17.24 -17.18
CA ASP A 96 1.37 -16.98 -18.05
C ASP A 96 2.48 -16.27 -17.28
N LEU A 97 2.16 -15.22 -16.51
CA LEU A 97 3.14 -14.54 -15.67
C LEU A 97 3.75 -15.47 -14.61
N CYS A 98 2.93 -16.30 -13.97
CA CYS A 98 3.37 -17.28 -12.96
C CYS A 98 4.44 -18.23 -13.52
N TYR A 99 4.26 -18.71 -14.75
CA TYR A 99 5.20 -19.64 -15.38
C TYR A 99 6.40 -18.96 -16.05
N THR A 100 6.24 -17.75 -16.57
CA THR A 100 7.29 -17.06 -17.34
C THR A 100 8.18 -16.17 -16.47
N LYS A 101 7.70 -15.68 -15.32
CA LYS A 101 8.42 -14.74 -14.44
C LYS A 101 8.61 -15.35 -13.05
N ALA A 102 9.61 -16.22 -12.91
CA ALA A 102 9.91 -16.92 -11.67
C ALA A 102 10.15 -16.00 -10.45
N HIS A 103 10.64 -14.76 -10.67
CA HIS A 103 10.92 -13.77 -9.62
C HIS A 103 9.67 -13.10 -9.03
N VAL A 104 8.47 -13.37 -9.56
CA VAL A 104 7.20 -12.91 -8.98
C VAL A 104 6.77 -13.93 -7.94
N ASP A 105 6.81 -13.55 -6.67
CA ASP A 105 6.55 -14.45 -5.55
C ASP A 105 5.11 -14.35 -5.04
N THR A 106 4.47 -13.21 -5.31
CA THR A 106 3.16 -12.87 -4.76
C THR A 106 2.23 -12.37 -5.86
N PHE A 107 1.01 -12.89 -5.87
CA PHE A 107 -0.05 -12.48 -6.77
C PHE A 107 -1.15 -11.79 -5.97
N VAL A 108 -1.54 -10.60 -6.40
CA VAL A 108 -2.61 -9.84 -5.78
C VAL A 108 -3.81 -9.86 -6.72
N ILE A 109 -4.89 -10.50 -6.28
CA ILE A 109 -6.16 -10.58 -7.01
C ILE A 109 -7.10 -9.54 -6.43
N ILE A 110 -7.35 -8.48 -7.17
CA ILE A 110 -8.26 -7.40 -6.77
C ILE A 110 -9.63 -7.70 -7.38
N SER A 111 -10.42 -8.53 -6.68
CA SER A 111 -11.80 -8.92 -7.00
C SER A 111 -12.46 -9.53 -5.76
N GLY A 112 -13.79 -9.47 -5.70
CA GLY A 112 -14.61 -10.22 -4.73
C GLY A 112 -15.19 -11.53 -5.29
N ASP A 113 -14.97 -11.84 -6.57
CA ASP A 113 -15.62 -12.96 -7.25
C ASP A 113 -15.01 -14.34 -6.91
N SER A 114 -15.86 -15.29 -6.52
CA SER A 114 -15.43 -16.68 -6.26
C SER A 114 -14.96 -17.42 -7.50
N ASP A 115 -15.28 -16.95 -8.71
CA ASP A 115 -14.82 -17.57 -9.96
C ASP A 115 -13.30 -17.54 -10.13
N PHE A 116 -12.59 -16.70 -9.35
CA PHE A 116 -11.13 -16.70 -9.27
C PHE A 116 -10.53 -17.76 -8.31
N SER A 117 -11.35 -18.49 -7.56
CA SER A 117 -10.88 -19.54 -6.64
C SER A 117 -9.97 -20.60 -7.29
N PRO A 118 -10.26 -21.09 -8.52
CA PRO A 118 -9.37 -22.01 -9.23
C PRO A 118 -8.02 -21.38 -9.57
N LEU A 119 -7.98 -20.10 -9.94
CA LEU A 119 -6.74 -19.36 -10.19
C LEU A 119 -5.90 -19.27 -8.91
N VAL A 120 -6.52 -18.89 -7.79
CA VAL A 120 -5.87 -18.83 -6.47
C VAL A 120 -5.25 -20.19 -6.13
N SER A 121 -6.02 -21.27 -6.31
CA SER A 121 -5.57 -22.63 -6.03
C SER A 121 -4.37 -23.01 -6.90
N LYS A 122 -4.39 -22.68 -8.19
CA LYS A 122 -3.30 -22.96 -9.12
C LYS A 122 -2.04 -22.15 -8.83
N LEU A 123 -2.18 -20.88 -8.42
CA LEU A 123 -1.05 -20.05 -8.01
C LEU A 123 -0.38 -20.61 -6.74
N ARG A 124 -1.17 -21.03 -5.75
CA ARG A 124 -0.67 -21.66 -4.53
C ARG A 124 -0.01 -23.01 -4.78
N GLU A 125 -0.56 -23.82 -5.70
CA GLU A 125 0.08 -25.05 -6.19
C GLU A 125 1.49 -24.77 -6.78
N ASN A 126 1.68 -23.59 -7.37
CA ASN A 126 2.96 -23.12 -7.89
C ASN A 126 3.83 -22.37 -6.86
N ASN A 127 3.55 -22.57 -5.56
CA ASN A 127 4.27 -21.95 -4.45
C ASN A 127 4.30 -20.41 -4.51
N LYS A 128 3.21 -19.80 -4.99
CA LYS A 128 3.00 -18.36 -4.95
C LYS A 128 2.09 -18.00 -3.79
N VAL A 129 2.42 -16.89 -3.13
CA VAL A 129 1.54 -16.28 -2.13
C VAL A 129 0.42 -15.54 -2.85
N VAL A 130 -0.82 -15.71 -2.41
CA VAL A 130 -1.97 -15.03 -3.02
C VAL A 130 -2.65 -14.12 -2.01
N ILE A 131 -2.71 -12.83 -2.35
CA ILE A 131 -3.40 -11.80 -1.57
C ILE A 131 -4.68 -11.43 -2.32
N GLY A 132 -5.84 -11.64 -1.70
CA GLY A 132 -7.11 -11.13 -2.19
C GLY A 132 -7.34 -9.69 -1.76
N VAL A 133 -7.94 -8.88 -2.61
CA VAL A 133 -8.40 -7.53 -2.27
C VAL A 133 -9.82 -7.35 -2.79
N GLY A 134 -10.77 -7.01 -1.91
CA GLY A 134 -12.17 -6.87 -2.30
C GLY A 134 -12.99 -6.04 -1.34
N VAL A 135 -14.21 -5.69 -1.74
CA VAL A 135 -15.18 -5.01 -0.88
C VAL A 135 -15.94 -6.06 -0.08
N LYS A 136 -16.03 -5.89 1.23
CA LYS A 136 -16.51 -6.93 2.15
C LYS A 136 -17.91 -7.44 1.82
N SER A 137 -18.82 -6.56 1.43
CA SER A 137 -20.21 -6.93 1.10
C SER A 137 -20.37 -7.63 -0.25
N SER A 138 -19.38 -7.54 -1.15
CA SER A 138 -19.42 -8.11 -2.49
C SER A 138 -18.36 -9.20 -2.70
N THR A 139 -17.73 -9.66 -1.62
CA THR A 139 -16.70 -10.69 -1.65
C THR A 139 -17.27 -12.02 -1.16
N SER A 140 -17.00 -13.10 -1.89
CA SER A 140 -17.36 -14.45 -1.49
C SER A 140 -16.43 -15.02 -0.40
N ASP A 141 -17.01 -15.65 0.63
CA ASP A 141 -16.27 -16.39 1.67
C ASP A 141 -15.36 -17.48 1.07
N LEU A 142 -15.76 -18.07 -0.06
CA LEU A 142 -14.97 -19.06 -0.76
C LEU A 142 -13.66 -18.47 -1.29
N LEU A 143 -13.71 -17.26 -1.87
CA LEU A 143 -12.50 -16.60 -2.35
C LEU A 143 -11.58 -16.25 -1.17
N ILE A 144 -12.16 -15.71 -0.10
CA ILE A 144 -11.42 -15.33 1.12
C ILE A 144 -10.68 -16.54 1.69
N ALA A 145 -11.36 -17.68 1.83
CA ALA A 145 -10.78 -18.90 2.39
C ALA A 145 -9.68 -19.52 1.51
N ASN A 146 -9.67 -19.24 0.21
CA ASN A 146 -8.68 -19.77 -0.72
C ASN A 146 -7.38 -18.97 -0.75
N CYS A 147 -7.43 -17.67 -0.44
CA CYS A 147 -6.27 -16.78 -0.40
C CYS A 147 -5.41 -17.03 0.86
N ASP A 148 -4.12 -16.70 0.78
CA ASP A 148 -3.23 -16.74 1.95
C ASP A 148 -3.46 -15.51 2.86
N GLU A 149 -3.87 -14.39 2.26
CA GLU A 149 -4.30 -13.19 2.96
C GLU A 149 -5.45 -12.51 2.19
N PHE A 150 -6.35 -11.84 2.91
CA PHE A 150 -7.40 -11.04 2.30
C PHE A 150 -7.46 -9.63 2.90
N ILE A 151 -7.40 -8.60 2.05
CA ILE A 151 -7.47 -7.19 2.43
C ILE A 151 -8.83 -6.64 2.02
N PHE A 152 -9.63 -6.22 3.00
CA PHE A 152 -10.91 -5.58 2.73
C PHE A 152 -10.71 -4.09 2.42
N TYR A 153 -11.26 -3.64 1.30
CA TYR A 153 -11.20 -2.23 0.89
C TYR A 153 -11.86 -1.30 1.92
N ASP A 154 -12.94 -1.77 2.55
CA ASP A 154 -13.68 -1.10 3.61
C ASP A 154 -12.78 -0.66 4.78
N ASP A 155 -11.83 -1.52 5.16
CA ASP A 155 -10.92 -1.27 6.28
C ASP A 155 -9.87 -0.21 5.92
N LEU A 156 -9.46 -0.15 4.65
CA LEU A 156 -8.55 0.89 4.13
C LEU A 156 -9.22 2.27 4.17
N ILE A 157 -10.49 2.35 3.79
CA ILE A 157 -11.25 3.61 3.86
C ILE A 157 -11.39 4.08 5.32
N ARG A 158 -11.78 3.16 6.22
CA ARG A 158 -12.00 3.47 7.64
C ARG A 158 -10.71 3.93 8.34
N ALA A 159 -9.57 3.31 8.01
CA ALA A 159 -8.28 3.69 8.57
C ALA A 159 -7.93 5.14 8.23
N ASP A 160 -8.16 5.55 6.98
CA ASP A 160 -7.85 6.90 6.54
C ASP A 160 -8.81 7.97 7.04
N GLU A 161 -10.09 7.65 7.20
CA GLU A 161 -11.02 8.56 7.86
C GLU A 161 -10.60 8.84 9.31
N LYS A 162 -10.12 7.82 10.03
CA LYS A 162 -9.56 7.98 11.38
C LYS A 162 -8.32 8.87 11.37
N LYS A 163 -7.38 8.64 10.43
CA LYS A 163 -6.18 9.48 10.27
C LYS A 163 -6.53 10.95 9.96
N ARG A 164 -7.45 11.18 9.02
CA ARG A 164 -7.92 12.54 8.65
C ARG A 164 -8.56 13.26 9.82
N LYS A 165 -9.45 12.59 10.57
CA LYS A 165 -10.09 13.17 11.77
C LYS A 165 -9.07 13.46 12.89
N GLY A 166 -8.02 12.65 13.02
CA GLY A 166 -6.89 12.90 13.93
C GLY A 166 -6.11 14.17 13.58
N ARG A 167 -5.66 14.29 12.32
CA ARG A 167 -4.93 15.48 11.82
C ARG A 167 -5.75 16.77 11.92
N GLN A 168 -7.07 16.71 11.72
CA GLN A 168 -7.93 17.90 11.83
C GLN A 168 -8.09 18.39 13.29
N ARG A 169 -8.00 17.49 14.27
CA ARG A 169 -8.05 17.84 15.70
C ARG A 169 -6.74 18.44 16.19
N SER A 170 -5.58 17.96 15.72
CA SER A 170 -4.27 18.54 16.06
C SER A 170 -4.02 19.88 15.37
N GLY A 171 -4.48 20.06 14.12
CA GLY A 171 -4.37 21.32 13.38
C GLY A 171 -5.11 22.50 14.02
N LYS A 172 -6.25 22.26 14.70
CA LYS A 172 -7.03 23.31 15.37
C LYS A 172 -6.36 23.85 16.65
N LYS A 173 -5.33 23.19 17.16
CA LYS A 173 -4.57 23.61 18.34
C LYS A 173 -3.36 24.51 18.00
N LYS A 174 -2.93 24.55 16.72
CA LYS A 174 -1.77 25.32 16.24
C LYS A 174 -2.12 26.67 15.57
N THR A 175 -3.39 26.98 15.33
CA THR A 175 -3.78 28.23 14.63
C THR A 175 -4.02 29.44 15.54
N GLY A 176 -3.59 29.39 16.81
CA GLY A 176 -3.78 30.48 17.78
C GLY A 176 -2.71 31.58 17.77
N GLU A 177 -1.46 31.29 17.39
CA GLU A 177 -0.35 32.24 17.52
C GLU A 177 0.70 32.04 16.42
N ALA A 178 0.48 32.64 15.24
CA ALA A 178 1.54 33.04 14.31
C ALA A 178 0.94 33.76 13.10
N ALA A 179 0.53 35.01 13.29
CA ALA A 179 0.41 35.96 12.20
C ALA A 179 1.40 37.10 12.46
N ALA A 180 2.24 37.35 11.45
CA ALA A 180 3.28 38.39 11.34
C ALA A 180 4.69 38.03 11.85
N GLY A 181 5.51 37.47 10.95
CA GLY A 181 6.97 37.43 11.07
C GLY A 181 7.59 36.81 9.81
N GLY A 182 8.48 37.52 9.12
CA GLY A 182 9.08 37.07 7.86
C GLY A 182 9.85 35.76 8.01
N THR A 183 9.66 34.85 7.07
CA THR A 183 10.29 33.52 7.03
C THR A 183 11.82 33.63 6.98
N THR A 184 12.48 33.26 8.07
CA THR A 184 13.94 33.13 8.11
C THR A 184 14.37 31.76 7.58
N LYS A 185 15.62 31.62 7.11
CA LYS A 185 16.17 30.32 6.66
C LYS A 185 16.05 29.21 7.72
N LYS A 186 16.05 29.58 9.00
CA LYS A 186 15.90 28.67 10.13
C LYS A 186 14.49 28.08 10.24
N ASP A 187 13.47 28.86 9.89
CA ASP A 187 12.07 28.41 9.88
C ASP A 187 11.86 27.39 8.76
N THR A 188 12.44 27.65 7.58
CA THR A 188 12.37 26.70 6.45
C THR A 188 13.12 25.38 6.67
N GLU A 189 14.22 25.38 7.45
CA GLU A 189 14.92 24.13 7.81
C GLU A 189 14.18 23.34 8.89
N ALA A 190 13.56 24.03 9.86
CA ALA A 190 12.74 23.40 10.87
C ALA A 190 11.50 22.74 10.26
N ASP A 191 10.84 23.41 9.30
CA ASP A 191 9.68 22.88 8.57
C ASP A 191 10.04 21.63 7.77
N LYS A 192 11.15 21.66 7.01
CA LYS A 192 11.64 20.47 6.27
C LYS A 192 12.00 19.32 7.19
N THR A 193 12.61 19.63 8.34
CA THR A 193 12.94 18.61 9.33
C THR A 193 11.67 17.94 9.85
N GLN A 194 10.64 18.74 10.15
CA GLN A 194 9.37 18.21 10.61
C GLN A 194 8.67 17.37 9.53
N GLU A 195 8.68 17.83 8.28
CA GLU A 195 8.15 17.06 7.14
C GLU A 195 8.81 15.68 7.06
N ALA A 196 10.14 15.60 7.12
CA ALA A 196 10.86 14.32 7.08
C ALA A 196 10.48 13.38 8.24
N LEU A 197 10.26 13.94 9.43
CA LEU A 197 9.85 13.17 10.61
C LEU A 197 8.42 12.66 10.47
N ASP A 198 7.51 13.50 9.96
CA ASP A 198 6.13 13.13 9.70
C ASP A 198 6.06 11.98 8.68
N GLU A 199 6.90 12.01 7.64
CA GLU A 199 7.00 10.95 6.63
C GLU A 199 7.48 9.61 7.22
N VAL A 200 8.49 9.67 8.10
CA VAL A 200 9.00 8.49 8.80
C VAL A 200 7.96 7.94 9.75
N LEU A 201 7.33 8.79 10.58
CA LEU A 201 6.32 8.38 11.54
C LEU A 201 5.13 7.74 10.86
N GLU A 202 4.60 8.36 9.80
CA GLU A 202 3.47 7.80 9.06
C GLU A 202 3.79 6.41 8.49
N THR A 203 5.04 6.18 8.08
CA THR A 203 5.50 4.88 7.60
C THR A 203 5.70 3.87 8.74
N VAL A 204 6.25 4.30 9.88
CA VAL A 204 6.43 3.46 11.07
C VAL A 204 5.07 3.00 11.60
N GLU A 205 4.13 3.92 11.79
CA GLU A 205 2.76 3.61 12.21
C GLU A 205 2.10 2.58 11.28
N ALA A 206 2.23 2.79 9.97
CA ALA A 206 1.67 1.90 8.97
C ALA A 206 2.30 0.49 9.02
N LEU A 207 3.62 0.40 9.28
CA LEU A 207 4.30 -0.88 9.43
C LEU A 207 3.94 -1.60 10.74
N PHE A 208 3.73 -0.87 11.84
CA PHE A 208 3.30 -1.46 13.11
C PHE A 208 1.87 -1.99 13.03
N ALA A 209 0.96 -1.21 12.44
CA ALA A 209 -0.41 -1.64 12.19
C ALA A 209 -0.47 -2.90 11.30
N GLU A 210 0.54 -3.09 10.46
CA GLU A 210 0.62 -4.20 9.53
C GLU A 210 1.22 -5.48 10.12
N ARG A 211 2.30 -5.35 10.88
CA ARG A 211 3.07 -6.51 11.39
C ARG A 211 2.67 -6.96 12.79
N GLY A 212 1.86 -6.14 13.49
CA GLY A 212 1.59 -6.31 14.91
C GLY A 212 2.70 -5.75 15.79
N GLU A 213 2.37 -5.40 17.03
CA GLU A 213 3.27 -4.71 17.98
C GLU A 213 4.46 -5.59 18.44
N GLU A 214 4.39 -6.92 18.26
CA GLU A 214 5.40 -7.86 18.75
C GLU A 214 6.55 -8.14 17.77
N GLU A 215 6.40 -7.78 16.47
CA GLU A 215 7.47 -7.99 15.50
C GLU A 215 8.59 -6.95 15.62
N THR A 216 9.84 -7.42 15.56
CA THR A 216 11.01 -6.53 15.57
C THR A 216 11.03 -5.68 14.30
N MET A 217 10.98 -4.36 14.45
CA MET A 217 11.02 -3.42 13.32
C MET A 217 12.42 -2.83 13.15
N TRP A 218 13.11 -3.18 12.07
CA TRP A 218 14.42 -2.59 11.75
C TRP A 218 14.28 -1.27 10.98
N GLY A 219 15.13 -0.29 11.29
CA GLY A 219 15.15 0.99 10.57
C GLY A 219 15.42 0.85 9.07
N SER A 220 16.16 -0.17 8.65
CA SER A 220 16.37 -0.49 7.23
C SER A 220 15.07 -0.86 6.51
N MET A 221 14.19 -1.59 7.18
CA MET A 221 12.87 -1.98 6.67
C MET A 221 11.96 -0.76 6.53
N VAL A 222 11.95 0.13 7.52
CA VAL A 222 11.22 1.40 7.44
C VAL A 222 11.71 2.23 6.27
N LYS A 223 13.03 2.36 6.10
CA LYS A 223 13.61 3.07 4.95
C LYS A 223 13.18 2.46 3.62
N GLN A 224 13.17 1.14 3.50
CA GLN A 224 12.73 0.45 2.28
C GLN A 224 11.24 0.66 2.02
N ALA A 225 10.38 0.55 3.03
CA ALA A 225 8.96 0.85 2.90
C ALA A 225 8.69 2.31 2.53
N LEU A 226 9.39 3.25 3.16
CA LEU A 226 9.28 4.68 2.89
C LEU A 226 9.66 4.99 1.45
N LYS A 227 10.77 4.44 0.94
CA LYS A 227 11.18 4.64 -0.46
C LYS A 227 10.22 3.99 -1.47
N ARG A 228 9.53 2.91 -1.10
CA ARG A 228 8.50 2.28 -1.95
C ARG A 228 7.25 3.14 -2.03
N ARG A 229 6.78 3.70 -0.91
CA ARG A 229 5.63 4.61 -0.85
C ARG A 229 5.94 5.99 -1.44
N LYS A 230 7.15 6.50 -1.19
CA LYS A 230 7.62 7.82 -1.63
C LYS A 230 9.01 7.72 -2.28
N PRO A 231 9.07 7.35 -3.57
CA PRO A 231 10.34 7.22 -4.30
C PRO A 231 11.20 8.49 -4.33
N GLY A 232 10.58 9.67 -4.21
CA GLY A 232 11.28 10.97 -4.13
C GLY A 232 11.93 11.26 -2.76
N PHE A 233 11.71 10.43 -1.74
CA PHE A 233 12.25 10.66 -0.41
C PHE A 233 13.77 10.56 -0.38
N ASN A 234 14.43 11.63 0.08
CA ASN A 234 15.87 11.72 0.20
C ASN A 234 16.24 12.44 1.51
N GLU A 235 16.96 11.76 2.40
CA GLU A 235 17.34 12.30 3.70
C GLU A 235 18.16 13.59 3.59
N SER A 236 19.04 13.67 2.57
CA SER A 236 19.88 14.84 2.34
C SER A 236 19.07 16.07 1.92
N TYR A 237 17.94 15.88 1.22
CA TYR A 237 17.03 16.98 0.88
C TYR A 237 16.44 17.65 2.13
N TYR A 238 16.24 16.84 3.17
CA TYR A 238 15.73 17.27 4.48
C TYR A 238 16.84 17.65 5.48
N GLY A 239 18.10 17.75 5.05
CA GLY A 239 19.21 18.18 5.89
C GLY A 239 19.88 17.07 6.71
N PHE A 240 19.54 15.80 6.48
CA PHE A 240 20.12 14.66 7.19
C PHE A 240 21.19 13.95 6.34
N SER A 241 22.35 13.69 6.93
CA SER A 241 23.44 12.97 6.24
C SER A 241 23.18 11.46 6.11
N SER A 242 22.27 10.90 6.90
CA SER A 242 21.87 9.50 6.80
C SER A 242 20.49 9.27 7.43
N PHE A 243 19.85 8.15 7.07
CA PHE A 243 18.59 7.74 7.69
C PHE A 243 18.74 7.48 9.20
N SER A 244 19.89 6.96 9.61
CA SER A 244 20.20 6.75 11.03
C SER A 244 20.16 8.07 11.81
N ARG A 245 20.63 9.18 11.21
CA ARG A 245 20.54 10.52 11.84
C ARG A 245 19.11 11.03 11.93
N LEU A 246 18.30 10.75 10.91
CA LEU A 246 16.88 11.09 10.94
C LEU A 246 16.15 10.32 12.06
N LEU A 247 16.43 9.03 12.22
CA LEU A 247 15.89 8.24 13.33
C LEU A 247 16.37 8.76 14.70
N GLU A 248 17.65 9.09 14.85
CA GLU A 248 18.18 9.69 16.08
C GLU A 248 17.47 10.99 16.46
N GLU A 249 17.18 11.85 15.48
CA GLU A 249 16.42 13.08 15.70
C GLU A 249 14.97 12.79 16.11
N ALA A 250 14.32 11.79 15.49
CA ALA A 250 12.99 11.34 15.91
C ALA A 250 12.98 10.85 17.38
N LYS A 251 13.99 10.09 17.79
CA LYS A 251 14.18 9.67 19.19
C LYS A 251 14.42 10.86 20.12
N LYS A 252 15.25 11.82 19.70
CA LYS A 252 15.54 13.03 20.49
C LYS A 252 14.27 13.86 20.73
N ARG A 253 13.37 13.90 19.76
CA ARG A 253 12.03 14.51 19.87
C ARG A 253 11.00 13.62 20.56
N LYS A 254 11.40 12.45 21.08
CA LYS A 254 10.54 11.46 21.75
C LYS A 254 9.44 10.87 20.87
N LEU A 255 9.56 10.97 19.56
CA LEU A 255 8.58 10.45 18.59
C LEU A 255 8.75 8.93 18.38
N LEU A 256 9.98 8.43 18.50
CA LEU A 256 10.30 7.01 18.34
C LEU A 256 11.13 6.48 19.51
N GLU A 257 10.88 5.24 19.88
CA GLU A 257 11.73 4.48 20.78
C GLU A 257 12.70 3.62 19.98
N LEU A 258 13.99 3.92 20.06
CA LEU A 258 15.03 3.20 19.32
C LEU A 258 16.00 2.47 20.24
N GLU A 259 16.30 1.24 19.84
CA GLU A 259 17.38 0.41 20.36
C GLU A 259 18.44 0.24 19.27
N ARG A 260 19.72 0.28 19.64
CA ARG A 260 20.81 0.07 18.68
C ARG A 260 21.10 -1.42 18.58
N ASP A 261 21.12 -1.96 17.37
CA ASP A 261 21.51 -3.34 17.14
C ASP A 261 23.03 -3.42 16.99
N GLU A 262 23.70 -4.06 17.95
CA GLU A 262 25.16 -4.20 17.95
C GLU A 262 25.68 -5.06 16.78
N LYS A 263 24.85 -5.94 16.21
CA LYS A 263 25.24 -6.81 15.10
C LYS A 263 25.22 -6.10 13.74
N SER A 264 24.17 -5.36 13.44
CA SER A 264 24.04 -4.63 12.16
C SER A 264 24.57 -3.20 12.21
N GLY A 265 24.83 -2.65 13.41
CA GLY A 265 25.14 -1.24 13.60
C GLY A 265 23.95 -0.30 13.32
N GLY A 266 22.78 -0.85 13.00
CA GLY A 266 21.54 -0.14 12.72
C GLY A 266 20.68 0.11 13.96
N TYR A 267 19.45 0.57 13.72
CA TYR A 267 18.45 0.82 14.75
C TYR A 267 17.27 -0.14 14.62
N ILE A 268 16.79 -0.61 15.77
CA ILE A 268 15.52 -1.30 15.95
C ILE A 268 14.55 -0.27 16.54
N ILE A 269 13.34 -0.20 15.98
CA ILE A 269 12.25 0.64 16.46
C ILE A 269 11.38 -0.24 17.35
N ARG A 270 11.25 0.13 18.63
CA ARG A 270 10.47 -0.59 19.65
C ARG A 270 9.06 -0.05 19.82
N GLY A 271 8.87 1.21 19.49
CA GLY A 271 7.58 1.88 19.62
C GLY A 271 7.63 3.27 19.01
N TYR A 272 6.47 3.89 18.94
CA TYR A 272 6.27 5.26 18.52
C TYR A 272 5.32 5.95 19.50
N ASN A 273 5.51 7.25 19.71
CA ASN A 273 4.64 8.06 20.54
C ASN A 273 3.80 8.98 19.65
N ASN A 274 2.50 8.99 19.87
CA ASN A 274 1.61 10.01 19.33
C ASN A 274 1.51 11.15 20.35
N ASP A 275 2.05 12.32 20.00
CA ASP A 275 1.71 13.59 20.68
C ASP A 275 0.26 14.01 20.42
#